data_AF-A0A1Q6RML3-F1
#
_entry.id   AF-A0A1Q6RML3-F1
#
_cell.length_a   1.000
_cell.length_b   1.000
_cell.length_c   1.000
_cell.angle_alpha   90.00
_cell.angle_beta   90.00
_cell.angle_gamma   90.00
#
_symmetry.space_group_name_H-M   'P 1'
#
loop_
_entity.id
_entity.type
_entity.pdbx_description
1 polymer ?
#
loop_
_entity_poly.entity_id
_entity_poly.type
_entity_poly.pdbx_seq_one_letter_code
_entity_poly.pdbx_strand_id
1 'polypeptide(L)' 'MKYKKSNYRPYPGFYDLRIFTLNSREFAAAWRVQEFLYHAAKREDYYKCYEPMQWEGIKETAAELQMILLPKLKAGKELK' A
#
# COMPACT_ATOMS: atom_id res chain seq x y z
N MET A 1 -6.64 -11.12 -10.84
CA MET A 1 -5.64 -11.90 -10.07
C MET A 1 -6.28 -12.46 -8.79
N LYS A 2 -6.17 -13.77 -8.53
CA LYS A 2 -6.50 -14.32 -7.19
C LYS A 2 -5.33 -13.97 -6.27
N TYR A 3 -5.53 -13.01 -5.37
CA TYR A 3 -4.55 -12.62 -4.34
C TYR A 3 -4.31 -13.80 -3.39
N LYS A 4 -3.39 -14.70 -3.76
CA LYS A 4 -2.92 -15.80 -2.91
C LYS A 4 -1.70 -15.31 -2.15
N LYS A 5 -1.70 -15.45 -0.82
CA LYS A 5 -0.61 -15.01 0.07
C LYS A 5 0.76 -15.58 -0.33
N SER A 6 0.81 -16.76 -0.93
CA SER A 6 2.03 -17.40 -1.46
C SER A 6 2.70 -16.62 -2.60
N ASN A 7 1.95 -15.80 -3.32
CA ASN A 7 2.44 -15.03 -4.46
C ASN A 7 2.79 -13.58 -4.06
N TYR A 8 2.62 -13.24 -2.77
CA TYR A 8 2.87 -11.89 -2.30
C TYR A 8 4.36 -11.57 -2.30
N ARG A 9 4.69 -10.44 -2.93
CA ARG A 9 5.99 -9.78 -2.81
C ARG A 9 5.75 -8.33 -2.42
N PRO A 10 6.52 -7.78 -1.46
CA PRO A 10 6.43 -6.37 -1.13
C PRO A 10 6.81 -5.52 -2.35
N TYR A 11 6.08 -4.43 -2.56
CA TYR A 11 6.42 -3.44 -3.57
C TYR A 11 7.56 -2.56 -3.04
N PRO A 12 8.60 -2.26 -3.84
CA PRO A 12 9.65 -1.33 -3.44
C PRO A 12 9.06 0.02 -3.00
N GLY A 13 9.51 0.55 -1.85
CA GLY A 13 8.97 1.79 -1.26
C GLY A 13 7.68 1.63 -0.45
N PHE A 14 7.17 0.41 -0.29
CA PHE A 14 6.00 0.09 0.54
C PHE A 14 6.35 -0.92 1.62
N TYR A 15 5.62 -0.88 2.74
CA TYR A 15 5.79 -1.84 3.83
C TYR A 15 5.52 -3.27 3.39
N ASP A 16 6.30 -4.22 3.89
CA ASP A 16 5.99 -5.64 3.80
C ASP A 16 4.76 -5.97 4.65
N LEU A 17 3.62 -6.27 4.02
CA LEU A 17 2.36 -6.55 4.71
C LEU A 17 2.44 -7.70 5.72
N ARG A 18 3.47 -8.56 5.62
CA ARG A 18 3.69 -9.69 6.55
C ARG A 18 4.15 -9.23 7.93
N ILE A 19 4.64 -7.99 8.09
CA ILE A 19 5.02 -7.43 9.39
C ILE A 19 3.81 -6.95 10.21
N PHE A 20 2.63 -6.89 9.60
CA PHE A 20 1.38 -6.51 10.27
C PHE A 20 0.51 -7.74 10.59
N THR A 21 -0.34 -7.59 11.59
CA THR A 21 -1.32 -8.60 12.04
C THR A 21 -2.63 -8.39 11.27
N LEU A 22 -2.66 -8.84 10.02
CA LEU A 22 -3.81 -8.72 9.11
C LEU A 22 -4.52 -10.07 8.94
N ASN A 23 -5.85 -10.07 8.94
CA ASN A 23 -6.62 -11.22 8.49
C ASN A 23 -6.57 -11.35 6.95
N SER A 24 -7.07 -12.46 6.38
CA SER A 24 -6.97 -12.70 4.93
C SER A 24 -7.65 -11.63 4.06
N ARG A 25 -8.75 -11.04 4.54
CA ARG A 25 -9.48 -9.98 3.82
C ARG A 25 -8.70 -8.67 3.86
N GLU A 26 -8.22 -8.28 5.04
CA GLU A 26 -7.38 -7.10 5.25
C GLU A 26 -6.09 -7.18 4.45
N PHE A 27 -5.43 -8.34 4.46
CA PHE A 27 -4.21 -8.57 3.70
C PHE A 27 -4.45 -8.44 2.20
N ALA A 28 -5.51 -9.06 1.68
CA ALA A 28 -5.85 -8.94 0.27
C ALA A 28 -6.17 -7.49 -0.10
N ALA A 29 -6.96 -6.77 0.70
CA ALA A 29 -7.31 -5.37 0.47
C ALA A 29 -6.08 -4.46 0.49
N ALA A 30 -5.24 -4.55 1.53
CA ALA A 30 -4.00 -3.78 1.63
C ALA A 30 -3.05 -4.07 0.47
N TRP A 31 -2.99 -5.32 0.00
CA TRP A 31 -2.20 -5.67 -1.19
C TRP A 31 -2.77 -4.99 -2.45
N ARG A 32 -4.09 -4.98 -2.68
CA ARG A 32 -4.68 -4.25 -3.82
C ARG A 32 -4.35 -2.77 -3.79
N VAL A 33 -4.44 -2.15 -2.60
CA VAL A 33 -4.15 -0.73 -2.44
C VAL A 33 -2.67 -0.45 -2.68
N GLN A 34 -1.75 -1.24 -2.12
CA GLN A 34 -0.31 -1.10 -2.40
C GLN A 34 0.02 -1.28 -3.88
N GLU A 35 -0.65 -2.22 -4.57
CA GLU A 35 -0.48 -2.42 -6.01
C GLU A 35 -0.93 -1.18 -6.80
N PHE A 36 -2.11 -0.65 -6.50
CA PHE A 36 -2.61 0.60 -7.10
C PHE A 36 -1.65 1.76 -6.88
N LEU A 37 -1.24 2.01 -5.62
CA LEU A 37 -0.34 3.10 -5.25
C LEU A 37 1.04 2.95 -5.93
N TYR A 38 1.57 1.73 -6.01
CA TYR A 38 2.84 1.47 -6.70
C TYR A 38 2.78 1.81 -8.19
N HIS A 39 1.69 1.45 -8.87
CA HIS A 39 1.51 1.79 -10.28
C HIS A 39 1.23 3.29 -10.49
N ALA A 40 0.51 3.92 -9.57
CA ALA A 40 0.27 5.36 -9.60
C ALA A 40 1.58 6.16 -9.42
N ALA A 41 2.44 5.74 -8.49
CA ALA A 41 3.73 6.38 -8.25
C ALA A 41 4.66 6.32 -9.47
N LYS A 42 4.59 5.26 -10.29
CA LYS A 42 5.33 5.21 -11.57
C LYS A 42 4.91 6.26 -12.59
N ARG A 43 3.75 6.88 -12.39
CA ARG A 43 3.19 7.95 -13.23
C ARG A 43 3.10 9.26 -12.47
N GLU A 44 3.89 9.42 -11.41
CA GLU A 44 3.90 10.61 -10.55
C GLU A 44 4.02 11.90 -11.37
N ASP A 45 4.97 11.98 -12.30
CA ASP A 45 5.17 13.18 -13.14
C ASP A 45 3.92 13.51 -13.96
N TYR A 46 3.26 12.48 -14.52
CA TYR A 46 2.01 12.67 -15.25
C TYR A 46 0.91 13.21 -14.34
N TYR A 47 0.71 12.60 -13.17
CA TYR A 47 -0.33 13.04 -12.24
C TYR A 47 -0.09 14.45 -11.73
N LYS A 48 1.16 14.80 -11.40
CA LYS A 48 1.50 16.16 -10.96
C LYS A 48 1.27 17.21 -12.04
N CYS A 49 1.57 16.89 -13.31
CA CYS A 49 1.47 17.86 -14.41
C CYS A 49 0.05 17.98 -14.98
N TYR A 50 -0.67 16.86 -15.11
CA TYR A 50 -1.92 16.81 -15.88
C TYR A 50 -3.15 16.56 -15.02
N GLU A 51 -3.03 15.88 -13.88
CA GLU A 51 -4.17 15.51 -13.02
C GLU A 51 -3.87 15.71 -11.52
N PRO A 52 -3.51 16.93 -11.08
CA PRO A 52 -3.00 17.18 -9.73
C PRO A 52 -4.02 16.85 -8.63
N MET A 53 -5.32 17.03 -8.88
CA MET A 53 -6.36 16.63 -7.93
C MET A 53 -6.38 15.10 -7.71
N GLN A 54 -6.13 14.31 -8.76
CA GLN A 54 -6.03 12.86 -8.60
C GLN A 54 -4.76 12.49 -7.82
N TRP A 55 -3.66 13.24 -8.02
CA TRP A 55 -2.44 13.06 -7.23
C TRP A 55 -2.67 13.26 -5.73
N GLU A 56 -3.44 14.29 -5.35
CA GLU A 56 -3.84 14.50 -3.95
C GLU A 56 -4.64 13.31 -3.40
N GLY A 57 -5.65 12.83 -4.13
CA GLY A 57 -6.42 11.66 -3.71
C GLY A 57 -5.58 10.37 -3.60
N ILE A 58 -4.55 10.20 -4.43
CA ILE A 58 -3.59 9.11 -4.32
C ILE A 58 -2.78 9.22 -3.02
N LYS A 59 -2.34 10.42 -2.65
CA LYS A 59 -1.63 10.67 -1.39
C LYS A 59 -2.52 10.43 -0.18
N GLU A 60 -3.78 10.86 -0.23
CA GLU A 60 -4.77 10.59 0.82
C GLU A 60 -4.98 9.09 1.00
N THR A 61 -5.18 8.35 -0.10
CA THR A 61 -5.30 6.88 -0.09
C THR A 61 -4.06 6.22 0.55
N ALA A 62 -2.86 6.73 0.25
CA ALA A 62 -1.63 6.23 0.86
C ALA A 62 -1.59 6.51 2.38
N ALA A 63 -2.02 7.69 2.82
CA ALA A 63 -2.09 8.05 4.23
C ALA A 63 -3.11 7.18 4.98
N GLU A 64 -4.31 6.99 4.43
CA GLU A 64 -5.34 6.12 4.99
C GLU A 64 -4.85 4.68 5.15
N LEU A 65 -4.16 4.15 4.14
CA LEU A 65 -3.55 2.83 4.22
C LEU A 65 -2.56 2.75 5.41
N GLN A 66 -1.71 3.76 5.60
CA GLN A 66 -0.78 3.79 6.73
C GLN A 66 -1.53 3.83 8.07
N MET A 67 -2.56 4.66 8.19
CA MET A 67 -3.39 4.73 9.40
C MET A 67 -4.02 3.39 9.77
N ILE A 68 -4.40 2.58 8.77
CA ILE A 68 -4.97 1.25 8.99
C ILE A 68 -3.88 0.22 9.36
N LEU A 69 -2.69 0.32 8.76
CA LEU A 69 -1.62 -0.65 8.94
C LEU A 69 -0.85 -0.45 10.25
N LEU A 70 -0.45 0.78 10.56
CA LEU A 70 0.45 1.08 11.69
C LEU A 70 -0.04 0.54 13.05
N PRO A 71 -1.32 0.65 13.43
CA PRO A 71 -1.82 0.07 14.68
C PRO A 71 -1.72 -1.45 14.75
N LYS A 72 -1.56 -2.12 13.60
CA LYS A 72 -1.48 -3.58 13.48
C LYS A 72 -0.04 -4.09 13.35
N LEU A 73 0.97 -3.23 13.53
CA LEU A 73 2.38 -3.62 13.46
C LEU A 73 2.67 -4.68 14.55
N LYS A 74 3.34 -5.77 14.16
CA LYS A 74 3.73 -6.81 15.12
C LYS A 74 4.80 -6.28 16.08
N ALA A 75 4.70 -6.67 17.35
CA ALA A 75 5.70 -6.33 18.35
C ALA A 75 7.12 -6.75 17.90
N GLY A 76 8.09 -5.85 18.07
CA GLY A 76 9.49 -6.08 17.69
C GLY A 76 9.75 -6.10 16.18
N LYS A 77 8.81 -5.63 15.34
CA LYS A 77 9.05 -5.34 13.92
C LYS A 77 9.28 -3.86 13.71
N GLU A 78 10.26 -3.56 12.86
CA GLU A 78 10.57 -2.20 12.45
C GLU A 78 10.01 -1.92 11.06
N LEU A 79 9.58 -0.67 10.86
CA LEU A 79 9.24 -0.15 9.55
C LEU A 79 10.56 0.07 8.81
N LYS A 80 10.72 -0.58 7.66
CA LYS A 80 11.85 -0.37 6.74
C LYS A 80 11.36 0.40 5.52
#